data_AF-A0A2V7JBH6-F1
#
_entry.id   AF-A0A2V7JBH6-F1
#
_cell.length_a   1.000
_cell.length_b   1.000
_cell.length_c   1.000
_cell.angle_alpha   90.00
_cell.angle_beta   90.00
_cell.angle_gamma   90.00
#
_symmetry.space_group_name_H-M   'P 1'
#
loop_
_entity.id
_entity.type
_entity.pdbx_description
1 polymer ?
#
loop_
_entity_poly.entity_id
_entity_poly.type
_entity_poly.pdbx_seq_one_letter_code
_entity_poly.pdbx_strand_id
1 'polypeptide(L)'
;TQLNLYTWPDAKPANAILMKFDLASIPAGSTVSSATLTLNLVASDATTDPTYTVTAHAIVNKNPVLTAATGYTYDGVNSWTPNTCCYNNVPLAQADIGPPVATQDVDKIPGLKPWDVTSVVQGWLTDPSTNFGLLLNADPSKLRDRYRTFSSSEDPVTNNRPYLTVVYTPPVEPPPGQDSSVFHPAADTYLNIDAQNHAAGATLNLYTWPDAKPANAILMKFDLASIPAGSTVSSATLALNLVASDATTDPTYTVTAHAIVNKNPVLTAATGYTYDGVTSWTPNTCCYNNVPLAQADIGPPVATQDVDKTSGLKQWDVTSIVRGWLTDPSTNF
;
A
#
# COMPACT_ATOMS: atom_id res chain seq x y z
N THR A 1 -8.28 20.39 26.46
CA THR A 1 -8.18 20.93 25.08
C THR A 1 -8.89 19.98 24.14
N GLN A 2 -9.47 20.45 23.05
CA GLN A 2 -10.29 19.66 22.13
C GLN A 2 -9.72 19.79 20.72
N LEU A 3 -9.98 18.80 19.86
CA LEU A 3 -9.63 18.81 18.44
C LEU A 3 -10.88 19.17 17.65
N ASN A 4 -10.79 20.08 16.66
CA ASN A 4 -11.97 20.57 15.95
C ASN A 4 -11.78 20.52 14.43
N LEU A 5 -12.75 19.97 13.72
CA LEU A 5 -12.91 20.09 12.27
C LEU A 5 -14.00 21.11 12.00
N TYR A 6 -13.76 22.06 11.11
CA TYR A 6 -14.64 23.19 10.89
C TYR A 6 -14.62 23.64 9.44
N THR A 7 -15.82 23.86 8.89
CA THR A 7 -15.99 24.42 7.54
C THR A 7 -16.31 25.91 7.64
N TRP A 8 -15.43 26.74 7.10
CA TRP A 8 -15.64 28.17 6.94
C TRP A 8 -14.65 28.78 5.91
N PRO A 9 -15.12 29.63 4.97
CA PRO A 9 -16.52 29.88 4.61
C PRO A 9 -17.16 28.65 3.97
N ASP A 10 -18.32 28.81 3.33
CA ASP A 10 -19.01 27.72 2.63
C ASP A 10 -18.03 26.93 1.75
N ALA A 11 -18.11 25.61 1.86
CA ALA A 11 -17.35 24.64 1.09
C ALA A 11 -15.82 24.72 1.26
N LYS A 12 -15.32 25.28 2.37
CA LYS A 12 -13.86 25.41 2.61
C LYS A 12 -13.45 24.89 3.99
N PRO A 13 -12.41 24.03 4.07
CA PRO A 13 -11.76 23.70 5.33
C PRO A 13 -11.21 24.95 6.02
N ALA A 14 -11.57 25.14 7.28
CA ALA A 14 -11.01 26.16 8.16
C ALA A 14 -10.10 25.54 9.24
N ASN A 15 -10.49 24.38 9.76
CA ASN A 15 -9.68 23.60 10.70
C ASN A 15 -9.50 22.18 10.18
N ALA A 16 -8.27 21.68 10.29
CA ALA A 16 -7.93 20.28 10.13
C ALA A 16 -7.22 19.78 11.39
N ILE A 17 -7.28 18.48 11.65
CA ILE A 17 -6.61 17.86 12.80
C ILE A 17 -5.36 17.16 12.31
N LEU A 18 -4.20 17.50 12.88
CA LEU A 18 -2.96 16.76 12.70
C LEU A 18 -2.72 15.81 13.88
N MET A 19 -2.25 14.60 13.59
CA MET A 19 -1.84 13.65 14.61
C MET A 19 -0.75 12.73 14.11
N LYS A 20 0.07 12.21 15.01
CA LYS A 20 1.17 11.31 14.67
C LYS A 20 1.31 10.25 15.75
N PHE A 21 1.53 9.01 15.32
CA PHE A 21 1.71 7.86 16.19
C PHE A 21 3.11 7.31 16.03
N ASP A 22 3.74 6.96 17.15
CA ASP A 22 4.97 6.19 17.16
C ASP A 22 4.63 4.71 16.96
N LEU A 23 5.23 4.10 15.93
CA LEU A 23 5.04 2.70 15.56
C LEU A 23 6.25 1.84 15.88
N ALA A 24 7.30 2.38 16.54
CA ALA A 24 8.55 1.67 16.81
C ALA A 24 8.37 0.42 17.69
N SER A 25 7.25 0.30 18.41
CA SER A 25 6.92 -0.89 19.19
C SER A 25 6.45 -2.08 18.33
N ILE A 26 6.12 -1.85 17.05
CA ILE A 26 5.78 -2.93 16.12
C ILE A 26 7.11 -3.48 15.56
N PRO A 27 7.39 -4.78 15.70
CA PRO A 27 8.63 -5.37 15.18
C PRO A 27 8.77 -5.14 13.67
N ALA A 28 9.98 -4.79 13.21
CA ALA A 28 10.27 -4.65 11.79
C ALA A 28 9.97 -5.95 11.05
N GLY A 29 9.35 -5.88 9.87
CA GLY A 29 8.91 -7.05 9.11
C GLY A 29 7.58 -7.67 9.57
N SER A 30 6.87 -7.04 10.52
CA SER A 30 5.51 -7.46 10.87
C SER A 30 4.53 -7.21 9.73
N THR A 31 3.58 -8.11 9.54
CA THR A 31 2.46 -7.93 8.61
C THR A 31 1.28 -7.33 9.37
N VAL A 32 0.82 -6.14 8.97
CA VAL A 32 -0.37 -5.51 9.56
C VAL A 32 -1.62 -6.04 8.89
N SER A 33 -2.50 -6.64 9.70
CA SER A 33 -3.81 -7.15 9.28
C SER A 33 -4.87 -6.04 9.31
N SER A 34 -4.82 -5.15 10.30
CA SER A 34 -5.68 -3.96 10.35
C SER A 34 -5.08 -2.84 11.19
N ALA A 35 -5.42 -1.59 10.86
CA ALA A 35 -5.16 -0.44 11.70
C ALA A 35 -6.37 0.50 11.73
N THR A 36 -6.91 0.76 12.91
CA THR A 36 -8.09 1.61 13.09
C THR A 36 -7.75 2.81 13.96
N LEU A 37 -7.83 4.00 13.38
CA LEU A 37 -7.78 5.26 14.12
C LEU A 37 -9.15 5.50 14.77
N THR A 38 -9.19 5.81 16.07
CA THR A 38 -10.44 6.11 16.77
C THR A 38 -10.34 7.43 17.53
N LEU A 39 -11.34 8.31 17.32
CA LEU A 39 -11.50 9.56 18.07
C LEU A 39 -12.86 9.60 18.76
N ASN A 40 -12.94 10.20 19.95
CA ASN A 40 -14.18 10.39 20.68
C ASN A 40 -14.84 11.73 20.33
N LEU A 41 -16.01 11.71 19.67
CA LEU A 41 -16.81 12.89 19.37
C LEU A 41 -17.46 13.42 20.64
N VAL A 42 -17.25 14.70 20.95
CA VAL A 42 -17.78 15.37 22.15
C VAL A 42 -18.75 16.50 21.86
N ALA A 43 -18.70 17.09 20.66
CA ALA A 43 -19.66 18.11 20.25
C ALA A 43 -19.80 18.17 18.72
N SER A 44 -20.94 18.69 18.26
CA SER A 44 -21.21 18.98 16.86
C SER A 44 -22.08 20.24 16.75
N ASP A 45 -22.22 20.77 15.53
CA ASP A 45 -23.07 21.93 15.25
C ASP A 45 -24.57 21.65 15.47
N ALA A 46 -25.38 22.71 15.61
CA ALA A 46 -26.82 22.63 15.87
C ALA A 46 -27.69 22.55 14.61
N THR A 47 -27.10 22.34 13.43
CA THR A 47 -27.83 22.44 12.15
C THR A 47 -28.63 21.18 11.83
N THR A 48 -29.39 21.19 10.74
CA THR A 48 -30.21 20.04 10.32
C THR A 48 -29.43 18.99 9.52
N ASP A 49 -28.17 19.26 9.15
CA ASP A 49 -27.33 18.29 8.45
C ASP A 49 -27.08 17.05 9.32
N PRO A 50 -27.44 15.84 8.89
CA PRO A 50 -27.33 14.65 9.74
C PRO A 50 -25.87 14.23 9.97
N THR A 51 -25.01 14.45 8.98
CA THR A 51 -23.62 13.98 8.97
C THR A 51 -22.68 15.04 8.41
N TYR A 52 -21.38 14.79 8.57
CA TYR A 52 -20.28 15.58 8.03
C TYR A 52 -19.15 14.64 7.69
N THR A 53 -18.75 14.69 6.42
CA THR A 53 -17.81 13.76 5.85
C THR A 53 -16.40 14.15 6.30
N VAL A 54 -15.79 13.29 7.12
CA VAL A 54 -14.42 13.43 7.60
C VAL A 54 -13.54 12.42 6.89
N THR A 55 -12.57 12.93 6.15
CA THR A 55 -11.57 12.12 5.46
C THR A 55 -10.28 12.07 6.28
N ALA A 56 -9.63 10.91 6.33
CA ALA A 56 -8.30 10.74 6.89
C ALA A 56 -7.28 10.61 5.75
N HIS A 57 -6.15 11.30 5.87
CA HIS A 57 -5.09 11.34 4.87
C HIS A 57 -3.72 11.12 5.51
N ALA A 58 -2.81 10.48 4.79
CA ALA A 58 -1.39 10.54 5.12
C ALA A 58 -0.85 11.94 4.81
N ILE A 59 -0.05 12.50 5.70
CA ILE A 59 0.75 13.70 5.39
C ILE A 59 1.93 13.26 4.52
N VAL A 60 2.19 14.01 3.46
CA VAL A 60 3.28 13.75 2.49
C VAL A 60 4.14 15.01 2.34
N ASN A 61 5.34 14.86 1.78
CA ASN A 61 6.32 15.93 1.50
C ASN A 61 6.92 16.68 2.70
N LYS A 62 6.15 16.90 3.79
CA LYS A 62 6.54 17.70 4.96
C LYS A 62 6.28 16.91 6.23
N ASN A 63 7.27 16.82 7.12
CA ASN A 63 7.16 16.15 8.41
C ASN A 63 6.86 17.21 9.51
N PRO A 64 5.61 17.32 10.00
CA PRO A 64 5.24 18.38 10.93
C PRO A 64 5.76 18.16 12.36
N VAL A 65 6.04 19.26 13.04
CA VAL A 65 6.25 19.29 14.50
C VAL A 65 4.92 19.70 15.14
N LEU A 66 4.15 18.73 15.64
CA LEU A 66 2.75 18.95 16.07
C LEU A 66 2.57 20.03 17.14
N THR A 67 3.59 20.26 17.98
CA THR A 67 3.56 21.28 19.04
C THR A 67 3.80 22.70 18.53
N ALA A 68 4.29 22.86 17.30
CA ALA A 68 4.63 24.16 16.70
C ALA A 68 3.91 24.43 15.36
N ALA A 69 3.30 23.40 14.76
CA ALA A 69 2.58 23.52 13.50
C ALA A 69 1.44 24.55 13.58
N THR A 70 1.27 25.30 12.49
CA THR A 70 0.18 26.26 12.29
C THR A 70 -0.46 26.03 10.93
N GLY A 71 -1.52 26.78 10.60
CA GLY A 71 -2.09 26.77 9.25
C GLY A 71 -1.10 27.22 8.15
N TYR A 72 -0.02 27.93 8.51
CA TYR A 72 0.99 28.43 7.56
C TYR A 72 2.27 27.62 7.56
N THR A 73 2.68 27.06 8.70
CA THR A 73 3.99 26.43 8.88
C THR A 73 3.87 25.02 9.46
N TYR A 74 4.61 24.04 8.95
CA TYR A 74 4.53 22.66 9.44
C TYR A 74 5.33 22.41 10.72
N ASP A 75 6.33 23.24 11.01
CA ASP A 75 7.21 23.12 12.17
C ASP A 75 7.36 24.42 12.99
N GLY A 76 6.54 25.43 12.67
CA GLY A 76 6.61 26.77 13.25
C GLY A 76 7.56 27.75 12.54
N VAL A 77 8.33 27.28 11.55
CA VAL A 77 9.31 28.10 10.81
C VAL A 77 9.12 27.99 9.31
N ASN A 78 9.08 26.78 8.78
CA ASN A 78 9.00 26.47 7.37
C ASN A 78 7.53 26.33 6.92
N SER A 79 7.22 26.92 5.76
CA SER A 79 5.86 26.94 5.24
C SER A 79 5.39 25.59 4.71
N TRP A 80 4.10 25.31 4.88
CA TRP A 80 3.38 24.34 4.05
C TRP A 80 3.39 24.76 2.59
N THR A 81 3.20 23.81 1.67
CA THR A 81 3.11 24.07 0.24
C THR A 81 1.91 24.97 -0.06
N PRO A 82 2.10 26.13 -0.71
CA PRO A 82 1.01 27.04 -1.04
C PRO A 82 -0.08 26.38 -1.90
N ASN A 83 -1.34 26.74 -1.63
CA ASN A 83 -2.49 26.29 -2.41
C ASN A 83 -3.66 27.28 -2.28
N THR A 84 -4.75 27.02 -2.99
CA THR A 84 -5.93 27.91 -3.05
C THR A 84 -7.22 27.29 -2.48
N CYS A 85 -7.13 26.14 -1.79
CA CYS A 85 -8.34 25.44 -1.29
C CYS A 85 -9.12 26.30 -0.29
N CYS A 86 -8.37 27.03 0.53
CA CYS A 86 -8.82 27.43 1.84
C CYS A 86 -8.86 28.95 1.94
N TYR A 87 -9.56 29.47 2.95
CA TYR A 87 -9.77 30.90 3.06
C TYR A 87 -8.44 31.67 3.14
N ASN A 88 -8.37 32.83 2.48
CA ASN A 88 -7.17 33.67 2.42
C ASN A 88 -5.88 32.96 1.97
N ASN A 89 -5.99 31.86 1.21
CA ASN A 89 -4.85 31.03 0.77
C ASN A 89 -4.00 30.53 1.95
N VAL A 90 -4.58 30.33 3.13
CA VAL A 90 -3.92 29.63 4.23
C VAL A 90 -3.69 28.17 3.78
N PRO A 91 -2.44 27.67 3.73
CA PRO A 91 -2.18 26.35 3.15
C PRO A 91 -2.86 25.17 3.85
N LEU A 92 -2.93 25.16 5.19
CA LEU A 92 -3.59 24.12 6.00
C LEU A 92 -3.13 22.68 5.66
N ALA A 93 -1.87 22.53 5.23
CA ALA A 93 -1.26 21.29 4.72
C ALA A 93 -1.95 20.66 3.48
N GLN A 94 -2.87 21.36 2.81
CA GLN A 94 -3.78 20.73 1.84
C GLN A 94 -3.11 20.31 0.52
N ALA A 95 -1.93 20.86 0.22
CA ALA A 95 -1.07 20.39 -0.88
C ALA A 95 -0.01 19.37 -0.43
N ASP A 96 0.02 19.03 0.86
CA ASP A 96 0.97 18.14 1.51
C ASP A 96 0.26 16.94 2.16
N ILE A 97 -0.89 16.55 1.60
CA ILE A 97 -1.62 15.33 1.99
C ILE A 97 -1.82 14.43 0.77
N GLY A 98 -1.77 13.12 1.01
CA GLY A 98 -2.10 12.11 0.00
C GLY A 98 -3.60 12.00 -0.27
N PRO A 99 -4.04 11.09 -1.16
CA PRO A 99 -5.45 10.76 -1.32
C PRO A 99 -6.06 10.27 0.01
N PRO A 100 -7.39 10.38 0.19
CA PRO A 100 -8.04 9.91 1.41
C PRO A 100 -7.84 8.40 1.55
N VAL A 101 -7.34 7.97 2.70
CA VAL A 101 -7.16 6.54 3.05
C VAL A 101 -8.39 5.96 3.74
N ALA A 102 -9.19 6.82 4.37
CA ALA A 102 -10.51 6.50 4.88
C ALA A 102 -11.44 7.72 4.79
N THR A 103 -12.73 7.44 4.68
CA THR A 103 -13.81 8.43 4.70
C THR A 103 -14.89 7.95 5.65
N GLN A 104 -15.38 8.84 6.52
CA GLN A 104 -16.47 8.54 7.43
C GLN A 104 -17.46 9.70 7.48
N ASP A 105 -18.75 9.40 7.34
CA ASP A 105 -19.82 10.35 7.57
C ASP A 105 -20.14 10.42 9.07
N VAL A 106 -19.55 11.40 9.74
CA VAL A 106 -19.66 11.53 11.20
C VAL A 106 -21.00 12.18 11.57
N ASP A 107 -21.84 11.40 12.23
CA ASP A 107 -23.11 11.84 12.82
C ASP A 107 -22.91 12.81 14.01
N LYS A 108 -24.02 13.14 14.70
CA LYS A 108 -24.02 14.07 15.85
C LYS A 108 -24.02 13.39 17.22
N ILE A 109 -24.05 12.06 17.26
CA ILE A 109 -24.13 11.27 18.48
C ILE A 109 -22.73 11.20 19.10
N PRO A 110 -22.53 11.72 20.33
CA PRO A 110 -21.25 11.63 21.03
C PRO A 110 -20.78 10.18 21.17
N GLY A 111 -19.46 9.98 21.11
CA GLY A 111 -18.84 8.66 21.24
C GLY A 111 -17.74 8.40 20.22
N LEU A 112 -17.24 7.17 20.22
CA LEU A 112 -16.11 6.74 19.41
C LEU A 112 -16.47 6.67 17.92
N LYS A 113 -15.62 7.25 17.08
CA LYS A 113 -15.71 7.28 15.62
C LYS A 113 -14.44 6.64 15.02
N PRO A 114 -14.53 5.57 14.22
CA PRO A 114 -13.37 4.84 13.70
C PRO A 114 -13.07 5.10 12.20
N TRP A 115 -11.80 5.25 11.84
CA TRP A 115 -11.32 5.29 10.45
C TRP A 115 -10.35 4.13 10.21
N ASP A 116 -10.58 3.40 9.12
CA ASP A 116 -9.65 2.35 8.67
C ASP A 116 -8.44 2.98 7.98
N VAL A 117 -7.30 2.95 8.67
CA VAL A 117 -6.03 3.50 8.19
C VAL A 117 -5.01 2.39 7.94
N THR A 118 -5.49 1.16 7.67
CA THR A 118 -4.64 -0.02 7.46
C THR A 118 -3.60 0.20 6.37
N SER A 119 -4.00 0.74 5.22
CA SER A 119 -3.13 0.94 4.06
C SER A 119 -1.97 1.90 4.33
N VAL A 120 -2.20 2.99 5.07
CA VAL A 120 -1.14 3.94 5.42
C VAL A 120 -0.18 3.38 6.48
N VAL A 121 -0.69 2.65 7.47
CA VAL A 121 0.16 2.01 8.49
C VAL A 121 1.03 0.91 7.88
N GLN A 122 0.51 0.13 6.93
CA GLN A 122 1.30 -0.81 6.14
C GLN A 122 2.42 -0.11 5.35
N GLY A 123 2.11 1.04 4.72
CA GLY A 123 3.11 1.87 4.03
C GLY A 123 4.22 2.34 4.96
N TRP A 124 3.87 2.83 6.16
CA TRP A 124 4.84 3.29 7.15
C TRP A 124 5.70 2.19 7.77
N LEU A 125 5.23 0.95 7.87
CA LEU A 125 6.11 -0.15 8.29
C LEU A 125 7.04 -0.61 7.17
N THR A 126 6.64 -0.41 5.91
CA THR A 126 7.48 -0.71 4.74
C THR A 126 8.58 0.34 4.58
N ASP A 127 8.23 1.62 4.75
CA ASP A 127 9.18 2.73 4.76
C ASP A 127 8.92 3.66 5.97
N PRO A 128 9.54 3.39 7.13
CA PRO A 128 9.37 4.19 8.35
C PRO A 128 9.70 5.67 8.19
N SER A 129 10.51 6.04 7.19
CA SER A 129 10.86 7.44 6.94
C SER A 129 9.69 8.27 6.42
N THR A 130 8.63 7.61 5.91
CA THR A 130 7.42 8.26 5.38
C THR A 130 6.32 8.49 6.42
N ASN A 131 6.51 8.05 7.67
CA ASN A 131 5.57 8.34 8.75
C ASN A 131 5.66 9.82 9.15
N PHE A 132 4.88 10.67 8.49
CA PHE A 132 4.71 12.10 8.81
C PHE A 132 3.44 12.36 9.62
N GLY A 133 2.62 11.32 9.87
CA GLY A 133 1.35 11.43 10.59
C GLY A 133 0.13 11.51 9.67
N LEU A 134 -1.03 11.70 10.29
CA LEU A 134 -2.33 11.81 9.66
C LEU A 134 -2.86 13.24 9.73
N LEU A 135 -3.63 13.60 8.71
CA LEU A 135 -4.54 14.73 8.72
C LEU A 135 -5.98 14.22 8.61
N LEU A 136 -6.85 14.64 9.54
CA LEU A 136 -8.30 14.52 9.36
C LEU A 136 -8.81 15.85 8.83
N ASN A 137 -9.55 15.81 7.72
CA ASN A 137 -9.96 17.00 7.01
C ASN A 137 -11.42 17.37 7.29
N ALA A 138 -11.68 18.67 7.26
CA ALA A 138 -13.03 19.22 7.29
C ALA A 138 -13.77 18.91 5.99
N ASP A 139 -15.10 18.80 6.07
CA ASP A 139 -15.98 18.50 4.95
C ASP A 139 -16.08 19.72 4.01
N PRO A 140 -15.51 19.65 2.79
CA PRO A 140 -15.54 20.76 1.84
C PRO A 140 -16.86 20.84 1.08
N SER A 141 -17.84 19.95 1.34
CA SER A 141 -19.18 20.02 0.73
C SER A 141 -20.17 20.84 1.57
N LYS A 142 -19.83 21.15 2.82
CA LYS A 142 -20.74 21.77 3.78
C LYS A 142 -20.74 23.28 3.69
N LEU A 143 -21.86 23.88 4.09
CA LEU A 143 -21.94 25.31 4.32
C LEU A 143 -21.12 25.68 5.57
N ARG A 144 -20.87 26.97 5.74
CA ARG A 144 -20.19 27.52 6.92
C ARG A 144 -20.86 27.07 8.22
N ASP A 145 -20.09 27.08 9.28
CA ASP A 145 -20.53 26.80 10.64
C ASP A 145 -20.92 25.33 10.91
N ARG A 146 -20.45 24.40 10.07
CA ARG A 146 -20.49 22.97 10.34
C ARG A 146 -19.19 22.51 10.98
N TYR A 147 -19.31 21.78 12.08
CA TYR A 147 -18.14 21.28 12.81
C TYR A 147 -18.38 19.94 13.50
N ARG A 148 -17.27 19.25 13.78
CA ARG A 148 -17.18 18.16 14.75
C ARG A 148 -15.99 18.40 15.67
N THR A 149 -16.24 18.27 16.96
CA THR A 149 -15.25 18.43 17.99
C THR A 149 -14.99 17.09 18.67
N PHE A 150 -13.72 16.71 18.75
CA PHE A 150 -13.25 15.47 19.36
C PHE A 150 -12.40 15.75 20.61
N SER A 151 -12.33 14.78 21.52
CA SER A 151 -11.37 14.79 22.62
C SER A 151 -9.92 14.77 22.08
N SER A 152 -9.01 15.43 22.81
CA SER A 152 -7.57 15.48 22.48
C SER A 152 -6.75 14.54 23.37
N SER A 153 -5.43 14.52 23.17
CA SER A 153 -4.46 13.85 24.05
C SER A 153 -4.44 14.40 25.48
N GLU A 154 -4.91 15.63 25.70
CA GLU A 154 -4.96 16.24 27.04
C GLU A 154 -6.30 16.02 27.75
N ASP A 155 -7.20 15.20 27.20
CA ASP A 155 -8.44 14.84 27.90
C ASP A 155 -8.10 14.17 29.25
N PRO A 156 -8.68 14.61 30.38
CA PRO A 156 -8.40 14.02 31.69
C PRO A 156 -8.82 12.55 31.79
N VAL A 157 -9.73 12.09 30.93
CA VAL A 157 -10.16 10.69 30.87
C VAL A 157 -9.41 9.98 29.74
N THR A 158 -8.50 9.07 30.10
CA THR A 158 -7.65 8.36 29.14
C THR A 158 -8.43 7.67 28.01
N ASN A 159 -9.59 7.06 28.34
CA ASN A 159 -10.42 6.35 27.36
C ASN A 159 -11.10 7.28 26.34
N ASN A 160 -11.11 8.59 26.56
CA ASN A 160 -11.62 9.56 25.60
C ASN A 160 -10.56 10.03 24.61
N ARG A 161 -9.27 9.80 24.89
CA ARG A 161 -8.17 10.29 24.06
C ARG A 161 -8.15 9.56 22.72
N PRO A 162 -7.70 10.21 21.62
CA PRO A 162 -7.48 9.53 20.35
C PRO A 162 -6.50 8.36 20.49
N TYR A 163 -6.78 7.24 19.84
CA TYR A 163 -5.88 6.08 19.81
C TYR A 163 -5.89 5.40 18.44
N LEU A 164 -4.79 4.70 18.16
CA LEU A 164 -4.62 3.85 16.98
C LEU A 164 -4.53 2.39 17.46
N THR A 165 -5.47 1.56 17.03
CA THR A 165 -5.42 0.11 17.27
C THR A 165 -4.81 -0.55 16.05
N VAL A 166 -3.69 -1.27 16.22
CA VAL A 166 -3.03 -2.03 15.14
C VAL A 166 -3.05 -3.51 15.48
N VAL A 167 -3.61 -4.32 14.57
CA VAL A 167 -3.56 -5.79 14.62
C VAL A 167 -2.52 -6.24 13.62
N TYR A 168 -1.50 -6.95 14.10
CA TYR A 168 -0.39 -7.40 13.28
C TYR A 168 0.09 -8.79 13.69
N THR A 169 0.73 -9.46 12.73
CA THR A 169 1.48 -10.69 12.95
C THR A 169 2.97 -10.32 12.94
N PRO A 170 3.71 -10.54 14.04
CA PRO A 170 5.16 -10.36 14.05
C PRO A 170 5.84 -11.17 12.94
N PRO A 171 7.02 -10.75 12.45
CA PRO A 171 7.79 -11.60 11.56
C PRO A 171 8.05 -12.94 12.26
N VAL A 172 8.06 -14.03 11.49
CA VAL A 172 8.54 -15.30 12.00
C VAL A 172 10.04 -15.14 12.24
N GLU A 173 10.44 -15.03 13.50
CA GLU A 173 11.86 -15.07 13.83
C GLU A 173 12.38 -16.46 13.48
N PRO A 174 13.47 -16.56 12.70
CA PRO A 174 14.06 -17.85 12.44
C PRO A 174 14.44 -18.55 13.76
N PRO A 175 14.30 -19.88 13.85
CA PRO A 175 14.80 -20.63 15.00
C PRO A 175 16.28 -20.31 15.27
N PRO A 176 16.75 -20.38 16.54
CA PRO A 176 18.16 -20.15 16.84
C PRO A 176 19.08 -20.96 15.91
N GLY A 177 19.99 -20.27 15.22
CA GLY A 177 20.88 -20.86 14.22
C GLY A 177 20.38 -20.78 12.77
N GLN A 178 19.30 -20.07 12.50
CA GLN A 178 18.86 -19.68 11.16
C GLN A 178 18.85 -18.15 11.04
N ASP A 179 19.15 -17.65 9.85
CA ASP A 179 19.06 -16.22 9.51
C ASP A 179 17.86 -15.99 8.58
N SER A 180 17.33 -14.77 8.58
CA SER A 180 16.29 -14.32 7.66
C SER A 180 16.79 -13.11 6.87
N SER A 181 16.37 -12.98 5.62
CA SER A 181 16.73 -11.87 4.74
C SER A 181 15.56 -11.54 3.83
N VAL A 182 15.35 -10.24 3.56
CA VAL A 182 14.33 -9.74 2.65
C VAL A 182 15.02 -9.26 1.38
N PHE A 183 14.51 -9.71 0.23
CA PHE A 183 15.03 -9.37 -1.09
C PHE A 183 13.95 -8.65 -1.89
N HIS A 184 14.29 -7.49 -2.44
CA HIS A 184 13.49 -6.86 -3.49
C HIS A 184 13.94 -7.39 -4.86
N PRO A 185 13.04 -7.49 -5.87
CA PRO A 185 13.46 -7.84 -7.22
C PRO A 185 14.55 -6.87 -7.70
N ALA A 186 15.64 -7.40 -8.26
CA ALA A 186 16.65 -6.60 -8.94
C ALA A 186 16.10 -5.98 -10.23
N ALA A 187 15.12 -6.65 -10.83
CA ALA A 187 14.27 -6.14 -11.90
C ALA A 187 12.92 -6.85 -11.88
N ASP A 188 11.88 -6.18 -12.35
CA ASP A 188 10.57 -6.75 -12.62
C ASP A 188 9.97 -6.14 -13.90
N THR A 189 9.00 -6.84 -14.48
CA THR A 189 8.15 -6.36 -15.58
C THR A 189 6.92 -7.27 -15.65
N TYR A 190 5.91 -6.90 -16.42
CA TYR A 190 4.95 -7.88 -16.93
C TYR A 190 5.04 -7.96 -18.45
N LEU A 191 4.70 -9.12 -18.99
CA LEU A 191 4.54 -9.38 -20.41
C LEU A 191 3.09 -9.13 -20.80
N ASN A 192 2.88 -8.55 -21.97
CA ASN A 192 1.56 -8.40 -22.59
C ASN A 192 1.52 -9.14 -23.93
N ILE A 193 0.33 -9.38 -24.47
CA ILE A 193 0.10 -9.96 -25.81
C ILE A 193 0.47 -8.99 -26.95
N ASP A 194 1.59 -8.28 -26.79
CA ASP A 194 2.16 -7.31 -27.71
C ASP A 194 3.70 -7.28 -27.62
N ALA A 195 4.31 -6.34 -28.34
CA ALA A 195 5.75 -6.15 -28.41
C ALA A 195 6.26 -5.02 -27.50
N GLN A 196 5.49 -4.60 -26.49
CA GLN A 196 5.89 -3.57 -25.55
C GLN A 196 6.59 -4.18 -24.32
N ASN A 197 7.54 -3.42 -23.77
CA ASN A 197 8.16 -3.71 -22.47
C ASN A 197 7.51 -2.80 -21.42
N HIS A 198 7.35 -3.33 -20.21
CA HIS A 198 6.65 -2.64 -19.11
C HIS A 198 7.50 -2.49 -17.84
N ALA A 199 8.82 -2.63 -17.92
CA ALA A 199 9.72 -2.57 -16.76
C ALA A 199 9.78 -1.21 -16.06
N ALA A 200 9.29 -0.15 -16.72
CA ALA A 200 9.18 1.20 -16.13
C ALA A 200 7.82 1.48 -15.46
N GLY A 201 6.90 0.51 -15.47
CA GLY A 201 5.56 0.66 -14.89
C GLY A 201 5.60 0.65 -13.36
N ALA A 202 4.74 1.44 -12.72
CA ALA A 202 4.59 1.43 -11.26
C ALA A 202 3.77 0.23 -10.73
N THR A 203 3.15 -0.53 -11.63
CA THR A 203 2.32 -1.69 -11.29
C THR A 203 2.66 -2.87 -12.19
N LEU A 204 2.54 -4.07 -11.63
CA LEU A 204 2.65 -5.34 -12.35
C LEU A 204 1.25 -5.92 -12.53
N ASN A 205 0.96 -6.40 -13.74
CA ASN A 205 -0.40 -6.78 -14.11
C ASN A 205 -0.50 -8.27 -14.44
N LEU A 206 -1.57 -8.90 -13.95
CA LEU A 206 -2.07 -10.18 -14.43
C LEU A 206 -3.45 -9.94 -15.04
N TYR A 207 -3.71 -10.56 -16.18
CA TYR A 207 -4.94 -10.35 -16.91
C TYR A 207 -5.27 -11.58 -17.75
N THR A 208 -6.55 -11.88 -17.86
CA THR A 208 -7.08 -12.96 -18.70
C THR A 208 -7.91 -12.32 -19.82
N TRP A 209 -7.50 -12.55 -21.07
CA TRP A 209 -8.24 -12.17 -22.26
C TRP A 209 -7.74 -12.92 -23.51
N PRO A 210 -8.63 -13.43 -24.38
CA PRO A 210 -10.08 -13.56 -24.18
C PRO A 210 -10.38 -14.59 -23.07
N ASP A 211 -11.66 -14.92 -22.86
CA ASP A 211 -12.11 -15.80 -21.78
C ASP A 211 -11.21 -17.04 -21.58
N ALA A 212 -10.79 -17.24 -20.32
CA ALA A 212 -9.94 -18.33 -19.88
C ALA A 212 -8.57 -18.45 -20.61
N LYS A 213 -8.03 -17.34 -21.14
CA LYS A 213 -6.67 -17.28 -21.71
C LYS A 213 -5.80 -16.22 -21.03
N PRO A 214 -4.58 -16.55 -20.59
CA PRO A 214 -3.65 -15.54 -20.10
C PRO A 214 -3.34 -14.49 -21.17
N ALA A 215 -3.41 -13.22 -20.78
CA ALA A 215 -3.03 -12.06 -21.59
C ALA A 215 -1.83 -11.31 -20.99
N ASN A 216 -1.64 -11.38 -19.67
CA ASN A 216 -0.43 -10.90 -19.01
C ASN A 216 0.24 -11.98 -18.15
N ALA A 217 1.56 -11.86 -18.00
CA ALA A 217 2.36 -12.66 -17.09
C ALA A 217 3.42 -11.77 -16.43
N ILE A 218 3.60 -11.88 -15.11
CA ILE A 218 4.61 -11.11 -14.38
C ILE A 218 5.95 -11.84 -14.41
N LEU A 219 7.05 -11.11 -14.65
CA LEU A 219 8.43 -11.58 -14.52
C LEU A 219 9.13 -10.82 -13.39
N MET A 220 9.90 -11.53 -12.58
CA MET A 220 10.73 -10.94 -11.52
C MET A 220 12.07 -11.66 -11.48
N LYS A 221 13.14 -10.90 -11.25
CA LYS A 221 14.48 -11.45 -11.05
C LYS A 221 15.04 -11.02 -9.71
N PHE A 222 15.56 -11.96 -8.93
CA PHE A 222 16.10 -11.72 -7.59
C PHE A 222 17.61 -11.96 -7.57
N ASP A 223 18.36 -11.01 -7.00
CA ASP A 223 19.76 -11.21 -6.66
C ASP A 223 19.86 -11.83 -5.26
N LEU A 224 20.29 -13.08 -5.21
CA LEU A 224 20.42 -13.86 -3.97
C LEU A 224 21.90 -13.99 -3.54
N ALA A 225 22.82 -13.25 -4.15
CA ALA A 225 24.26 -13.39 -3.90
C ALA A 225 24.67 -13.09 -2.45
N SER A 226 23.84 -12.41 -1.67
CA SER A 226 24.09 -12.18 -0.25
C SER A 226 23.79 -13.39 0.64
N ILE A 227 23.13 -14.43 0.12
CA ILE A 227 22.96 -15.69 0.84
C ILE A 227 24.30 -16.45 0.81
N PRO A 228 24.90 -16.78 1.97
CA PRO A 228 26.19 -17.48 2.00
C PRO A 228 26.16 -18.80 1.22
N ALA A 229 27.24 -19.09 0.50
CA ALA A 229 27.38 -20.34 -0.23
C ALA A 229 27.34 -21.55 0.73
N GLY A 230 26.56 -22.57 0.38
CA GLY A 230 26.32 -23.75 1.23
C GLY A 230 25.19 -23.60 2.25
N SER A 231 24.54 -22.43 2.33
CA SER A 231 23.32 -22.26 3.13
C SER A 231 22.19 -23.15 2.65
N THR A 232 21.42 -23.67 3.60
CA THR A 232 20.17 -24.40 3.33
C THR A 232 18.97 -23.49 3.59
N VAL A 233 18.05 -23.38 2.63
CA VAL A 233 16.83 -22.57 2.80
C VAL A 233 15.74 -23.39 3.50
N SER A 234 15.34 -22.96 4.69
CA SER A 234 14.21 -23.55 5.42
C SER A 234 12.88 -23.19 4.78
N SER A 235 12.67 -21.91 4.45
CA SER A 235 11.48 -21.39 3.78
C SER A 235 11.82 -20.17 2.93
N ALA A 236 11.02 -19.90 1.90
CA ALA A 236 11.03 -18.65 1.14
C ALA A 236 9.62 -18.26 0.73
N THR A 237 9.27 -16.99 0.91
CA THR A 237 7.94 -16.46 0.59
C THR A 237 8.06 -15.29 -0.37
N LEU A 238 7.36 -15.36 -1.50
CA LEU A 238 7.15 -14.23 -2.40
C LEU A 238 5.94 -13.44 -1.90
N ALA A 239 6.05 -12.13 -1.73
CA ALA A 239 4.96 -11.27 -1.31
C ALA A 239 4.71 -10.16 -2.34
N LEU A 240 3.45 -9.98 -2.75
CA LEU A 240 3.01 -8.92 -3.66
C LEU A 240 1.85 -8.13 -3.04
N ASN A 241 1.87 -6.80 -3.18
CA ASN A 241 0.79 -5.96 -2.70
C ASN A 241 -0.29 -5.77 -3.78
N LEU A 242 -1.52 -6.26 -3.55
CA LEU A 242 -2.64 -6.05 -4.44
C LEU A 242 -3.16 -4.62 -4.30
N VAL A 243 -3.00 -3.82 -5.35
CA VAL A 243 -3.39 -2.39 -5.36
C VAL A 243 -4.69 -2.12 -6.10
N ALA A 244 -5.12 -3.02 -6.98
CA ALA A 244 -6.35 -2.92 -7.76
C ALA A 244 -6.83 -4.30 -8.18
N SER A 245 -8.14 -4.45 -8.38
CA SER A 245 -8.77 -5.62 -9.00
C SER A 245 -9.90 -5.17 -9.92
N ASP A 246 -10.36 -6.05 -10.81
CA ASP A 246 -11.48 -5.77 -11.71
C ASP A 246 -12.82 -5.62 -10.97
N ALA A 247 -13.84 -5.17 -11.70
CA ALA A 247 -15.19 -4.97 -11.18
C ALA A 247 -16.14 -6.17 -11.36
N THR A 248 -15.66 -7.35 -11.78
CA THR A 248 -16.52 -8.53 -11.96
C THR A 248 -17.03 -9.06 -10.63
N THR A 249 -17.98 -9.99 -10.67
CA THR A 249 -18.55 -10.62 -9.48
C THR A 249 -17.75 -11.79 -8.95
N ASP A 250 -16.71 -12.23 -9.67
CA ASP A 250 -15.91 -13.39 -9.26
C ASP A 250 -15.16 -13.06 -7.96
N PRO A 251 -15.22 -13.94 -6.94
CA PRO A 251 -14.68 -13.63 -5.63
C PRO A 251 -13.15 -13.66 -5.60
N THR A 252 -12.53 -14.45 -6.48
CA THR A 252 -11.09 -14.69 -6.49
C THR A 252 -10.54 -14.82 -7.91
N TYR A 253 -9.24 -14.56 -8.04
CA TYR A 253 -8.45 -14.78 -9.24
C TYR A 253 -7.27 -15.71 -8.90
N THR A 254 -7.20 -16.89 -9.53
CA THR A 254 -6.13 -17.86 -9.26
C THR A 254 -4.81 -17.39 -9.86
N VAL A 255 -3.78 -17.25 -9.02
CA VAL A 255 -2.43 -16.84 -9.40
C VAL A 255 -1.44 -17.93 -9.04
N THR A 256 -0.68 -18.39 -10.03
CA THR A 256 0.36 -19.40 -9.87
C THR A 256 1.76 -18.78 -10.01
N ALA A 257 2.70 -19.25 -9.19
CA ALA A 257 4.12 -18.88 -9.28
C ALA A 257 4.93 -20.02 -9.91
N HIS A 258 5.85 -19.67 -10.81
CA HIS A 258 6.63 -20.62 -11.60
C HIS A 258 8.09 -20.20 -11.69
N ALA A 259 8.99 -21.17 -11.83
CA ALA A 259 10.36 -20.91 -12.27
C ALA A 259 10.35 -20.75 -13.80
N ILE A 260 11.08 -19.76 -14.32
CA ILE A 260 11.42 -19.74 -15.75
C ILE A 260 12.39 -20.89 -16.00
N VAL A 261 12.25 -21.55 -17.14
CA VAL A 261 13.11 -22.62 -17.62
C VAL A 261 13.52 -22.32 -19.06
N ASN A 262 14.65 -22.88 -19.50
CA ASN A 262 15.19 -22.77 -20.87
C ASN A 262 15.71 -21.38 -21.31
N LYS A 263 15.19 -20.28 -20.76
CA LYS A 263 15.49 -18.89 -21.17
C LYS A 263 15.90 -18.03 -19.97
N ASN A 264 16.87 -17.13 -20.16
CA ASN A 264 17.28 -16.13 -19.18
C ASN A 264 16.84 -14.74 -19.65
N PRO A 265 15.67 -14.23 -19.21
CA PRO A 265 15.13 -12.98 -19.72
C PRO A 265 15.93 -11.75 -19.29
N VAL A 266 15.95 -10.74 -20.16
CA VAL A 266 16.39 -9.39 -19.84
C VAL A 266 15.14 -8.55 -19.59
N LEU A 267 14.74 -8.39 -18.32
CA LEU A 267 13.43 -7.84 -17.95
C LEU A 267 13.20 -6.41 -18.45
N THR A 268 14.26 -5.62 -18.63
CA THR A 268 14.19 -4.26 -19.20
C THR A 268 13.93 -4.22 -20.71
N ALA A 269 13.93 -5.37 -21.38
CA ALA A 269 13.73 -5.50 -22.83
C ALA A 269 12.71 -6.59 -23.21
N ALA A 270 12.34 -7.48 -22.29
CA ALA A 270 11.40 -8.56 -22.53
C ALA A 270 10.02 -8.05 -22.98
N THR A 271 9.40 -8.76 -23.90
CA THR A 271 8.05 -8.49 -24.44
C THR A 271 7.25 -9.80 -24.47
N GLY A 272 5.99 -9.77 -24.90
CA GLY A 272 5.22 -11.00 -25.09
C GLY A 272 5.82 -11.97 -26.11
N TYR A 273 6.64 -11.45 -27.04
CA TYR A 273 7.26 -12.21 -28.12
C TYR A 273 8.70 -12.64 -27.84
N THR A 274 9.48 -11.80 -27.14
CA THR A 274 10.94 -11.98 -26.98
C THR A 274 11.38 -11.90 -25.53
N TYR A 275 12.31 -12.76 -25.09
CA TYR A 275 12.77 -12.76 -23.69
C TYR A 275 13.86 -11.74 -23.39
N ASP A 276 14.59 -11.27 -24.41
CA ASP A 276 15.69 -10.31 -24.28
C ASP A 276 15.52 -9.08 -25.20
N GLY A 277 14.34 -8.93 -25.81
CA GLY A 277 14.04 -7.88 -26.80
C GLY A 277 14.42 -8.24 -28.25
N VAL A 278 15.08 -9.38 -28.48
CA VAL A 278 15.57 -9.80 -29.81
C VAL A 278 15.17 -11.23 -30.13
N THR A 279 15.39 -12.15 -29.21
CA THR A 279 15.20 -13.59 -29.40
C THR A 279 13.87 -14.05 -28.83
N SER A 280 13.17 -14.89 -29.59
CA SER A 280 11.82 -15.33 -29.25
C SER A 280 11.76 -16.25 -28.03
N TRP A 281 10.68 -16.11 -27.27
CA TRP A 281 10.19 -17.16 -26.40
C TRP A 281 9.85 -18.43 -27.20
N THR A 282 9.81 -19.58 -26.53
CA THR A 282 9.40 -20.85 -27.13
C THR A 282 7.92 -20.77 -27.57
N PRO A 283 7.61 -21.03 -28.87
CA PRO A 283 6.24 -20.96 -29.36
C PRO A 283 5.30 -21.92 -28.62
N ASN A 284 4.06 -21.48 -28.40
CA ASN A 284 3.00 -22.29 -27.80
C ASN A 284 1.61 -21.79 -28.23
N THR A 285 0.55 -22.47 -27.77
CA THR A 285 -0.85 -22.17 -28.14
C THR A 285 -1.72 -21.73 -26.96
N CYS A 286 -1.13 -21.35 -25.82
CA CYS A 286 -1.92 -21.00 -24.63
C CYS A 286 -2.81 -19.77 -24.86
N CYS A 287 -2.23 -18.80 -25.53
CA CYS A 287 -2.59 -17.40 -25.37
C CYS A 287 -3.09 -16.83 -26.69
N TYR A 288 -3.75 -15.67 -26.64
CA TYR A 288 -4.34 -15.07 -27.81
C TYR A 288 -3.32 -14.86 -28.93
N ASN A 289 -3.71 -15.11 -30.18
CA ASN A 289 -2.84 -15.01 -31.37
C ASN A 289 -1.50 -15.75 -31.27
N ASN A 290 -1.42 -16.81 -30.45
CA ASN A 290 -0.18 -17.57 -30.19
C ASN A 290 0.99 -16.69 -29.71
N VAL A 291 0.71 -15.57 -29.02
CA VAL A 291 1.77 -14.81 -28.36
C VAL A 291 2.34 -15.66 -27.22
N PRO A 292 3.65 -15.95 -27.19
CA PRO A 292 4.18 -16.95 -26.27
C PRO A 292 4.01 -16.64 -24.77
N LEU A 293 4.17 -15.38 -24.34
CA LEU A 293 4.11 -14.97 -22.92
C LEU A 293 4.96 -15.84 -21.97
N ALA A 294 6.10 -16.35 -22.44
CA ALA A 294 6.95 -17.32 -21.73
C ALA A 294 6.26 -18.64 -21.30
N GLN A 295 5.03 -18.94 -21.75
CA GLN A 295 4.23 -20.04 -21.18
C GLN A 295 4.74 -21.45 -21.51
N ALA A 296 5.62 -21.59 -22.50
CA ALA A 296 6.36 -22.84 -22.75
C ALA A 296 7.76 -22.87 -22.10
N ASP A 297 8.16 -21.78 -21.47
CA ASP A 297 9.45 -21.56 -20.82
C ASP A 297 9.26 -21.40 -19.30
N ILE A 298 8.21 -21.99 -18.74
CA ILE A 298 7.97 -22.08 -17.29
C ILE A 298 7.90 -23.53 -16.83
N GLY A 299 8.40 -23.78 -15.62
CA GLY A 299 8.26 -25.07 -14.94
C GLY A 299 6.84 -25.28 -14.39
N PRO A 300 6.60 -26.42 -13.71
CA PRO A 300 5.34 -26.63 -12.99
C PRO A 300 5.12 -25.54 -11.93
N PRO A 301 3.86 -25.25 -11.55
CA PRO A 301 3.57 -24.28 -10.51
C PRO A 301 4.18 -24.75 -9.19
N VAL A 302 4.91 -23.86 -8.53
CA VAL A 302 5.48 -24.14 -7.19
C VAL A 302 4.57 -23.66 -6.08
N ALA A 303 3.69 -22.70 -6.39
CA ALA A 303 2.64 -22.22 -5.52
C ALA A 303 1.43 -21.81 -6.35
N THR A 304 0.26 -21.94 -5.73
CA THR A 304 -1.03 -21.50 -6.26
C THR A 304 -1.75 -20.78 -5.15
N GLN A 305 -2.26 -19.59 -5.44
CA GLN A 305 -3.07 -18.82 -4.50
C GLN A 305 -4.32 -18.29 -5.20
N ASP A 306 -5.48 -18.49 -4.59
CA ASP A 306 -6.71 -17.79 -4.99
C ASP A 306 -6.71 -16.41 -4.33
N VAL A 307 -6.50 -15.37 -5.14
CA VAL A 307 -6.37 -14.00 -4.67
C VAL A 307 -7.74 -13.34 -4.63
N ASP A 308 -8.21 -12.98 -3.44
CA ASP A 308 -9.43 -12.17 -3.27
C ASP A 308 -9.21 -10.69 -3.67
N LYS A 309 -10.31 -9.93 -3.74
CA LYS A 309 -10.31 -8.51 -4.16
C LYS A 309 -9.86 -7.52 -3.07
N THR A 310 -9.57 -8.00 -1.86
CA THR A 310 -9.12 -7.14 -0.76
C THR A 310 -7.72 -6.64 -1.04
N SER A 311 -7.56 -5.31 -1.15
CA SER A 311 -6.24 -4.69 -1.28
C SER A 311 -5.31 -5.10 -0.12
N GLY A 312 -4.02 -5.22 -0.40
CA GLY A 312 -3.01 -5.61 0.58
C GLY A 312 -2.12 -6.77 0.13
N LEU A 313 -1.23 -7.21 1.03
CA LEU A 313 -0.23 -8.25 0.75
C LEU A 313 -0.87 -9.62 0.48
N LYS A 314 -0.41 -10.26 -0.60
CA LYS A 314 -0.67 -11.64 -1.01
C LYS A 314 0.67 -12.39 -1.04
N GLN A 315 0.66 -13.70 -0.78
CA GLN A 315 1.88 -14.45 -0.48
C GLN A 315 1.87 -15.85 -1.10
N TRP A 316 2.99 -16.23 -1.70
CA TRP A 316 3.24 -17.54 -2.29
C TRP A 316 4.45 -18.21 -1.63
N ASP A 317 4.33 -19.50 -1.31
CA ASP A 317 5.47 -20.31 -0.85
C ASP A 317 6.33 -20.70 -2.06
N VAL A 318 7.49 -20.06 -2.20
CA VAL A 318 8.43 -20.30 -3.31
C VAL A 318 9.68 -21.04 -2.84
N THR A 319 9.62 -21.71 -1.68
CA THR A 319 10.75 -22.40 -1.05
C THR A 319 11.44 -23.37 -2.01
N SER A 320 10.69 -24.11 -2.82
CA SER A 320 11.24 -25.10 -3.74
C SER A 320 12.08 -24.48 -4.86
N ILE A 321 11.64 -23.34 -5.43
CA ILE A 321 12.38 -22.61 -6.45
C ILE A 321 13.68 -22.05 -5.87
N VAL A 322 13.60 -21.38 -4.72
CA VAL A 322 14.78 -20.75 -4.11
C VAL A 322 15.83 -21.79 -3.72
N ARG A 323 15.42 -22.97 -3.22
CA ARG A 323 16.32 -24.11 -3.00
C ARG A 323 16.98 -24.58 -4.29
N GLY A 324 16.23 -24.64 -5.39
CA GLY A 324 16.75 -24.97 -6.72
C GLY A 324 17.83 -23.99 -7.14
N TRP A 325 17.55 -22.69 -7.05
CA TRP A 325 18.50 -21.62 -7.39
C TRP A 325 19.77 -21.62 -6.54
N LEU A 326 19.70 -21.97 -5.25
CA LEU A 326 20.92 -22.07 -4.43
C LEU A 326 21.73 -23.34 -4.69
N THR A 327 21.07 -24.42 -5.11
CA THR A 327 21.74 -25.68 -5.47
C THR A 327 22.43 -25.55 -6.83
N ASP A 328 21.78 -24.89 -7.78
CA ASP A 328 22.31 -24.57 -9.10
C ASP A 328 22.00 -23.12 -9.48
N PRO A 329 22.88 -22.17 -9.12
CA PRO A 329 22.70 -20.74 -9.43
C PRO A 329 22.54 -20.43 -10.91
N SER A 330 22.93 -21.34 -11.81
CA SER A 330 22.72 -21.15 -13.26
C SER A 330 21.25 -21.23 -13.68
N THR A 331 20.38 -21.75 -12.81
CA THR A 331 18.93 -21.87 -13.03
C THR A 331 18.12 -20.66 -12.54
N ASN A 332 18.77 -19.68 -11.91
CA ASN A 332 18.16 -18.39 -11.56
C ASN A 332 18.11 -17.46 -12.79
N PHE A 333 17.22 -17.84 -13.72
CA PHE A 333 16.92 -17.12 -14.94
C PHE A 333 16.10 -15.86 -14.68
#